data_AF-A0A6L5E9J9-F1
#
_entry.id   AF-A0A6L5E9J9-F1
#
_cell.length_a   1.000
_cell.length_b   1.000
_cell.length_c   1.000
_cell.angle_alpha   90.00
_cell.angle_beta   90.00
_cell.angle_gamma   90.00
#
_symmetry.space_group_name_H-M   'P 1'
#
loop_
_entity.id
_entity.type
_entity.pdbx_description
1 polymer ?
#
loop_
_entity_poly.entity_id
_entity_poly.type
_entity_poly.pdbx_seq_one_letter_code
_entity_poly.pdbx_strand_id
1 'polypeptide(L)'
;MKSSTLISWLLLISGISTYVIGLWMACPSLSGKGYFLSILVTAMFVTYVYLREAMREQLDDRFVSTCQMVALITLGLFLVGIINAPLSLSERAVYLVALCVSLQGFVRVVRVK
;
A
#
# COMPACT_ATOMS: atom_id res chain seq x y z
N MET A 1 -9.18 15.22 20.17
CA MET A 1 -7.98 14.72 19.46
C MET A 1 -7.86 13.18 19.43
N LYS A 2 -8.19 12.43 20.49
CA LYS A 2 -8.05 10.94 20.54
C LYS A 2 -8.87 10.14 19.48
N SER A 3 -10.04 10.65 19.08
CA SER A 3 -10.94 9.94 18.14
C SER A 3 -10.37 9.83 16.71
N SER A 4 -9.63 10.85 16.23
CA SER A 4 -9.06 10.85 14.86
C SER A 4 -7.94 9.81 14.68
N THR A 5 -7.15 9.58 15.72
CA THR A 5 -6.09 8.56 15.71
C THR A 5 -6.68 7.16 15.58
N LEU A 6 -7.76 6.86 16.32
CA LEU A 6 -8.43 5.55 16.25
C LEU A 6 -8.97 5.27 14.85
N ILE A 7 -9.62 6.24 14.21
CA ILE A 7 -10.13 6.11 12.83
C ILE A 7 -8.99 5.81 11.85
N SER A 8 -7.84 6.46 12.01
CA SER A 8 -6.68 6.25 11.15
C SER A 8 -6.10 4.83 11.28
N TRP A 9 -5.99 4.33 12.51
CA TRP A 9 -5.56 2.96 12.79
C TRP A 9 -6.56 1.93 12.29
N LEU A 10 -7.86 2.17 12.46
CA LEU A 10 -8.91 1.29 11.95
C LEU A 10 -8.85 1.18 10.41
N LEU A 11 -8.66 2.29 9.70
CA LEU A 11 -8.48 2.28 8.25
C LEU A 11 -7.24 1.49 7.83
N LEU A 12 -6.11 1.69 8.52
CA LEU A 12 -4.86 1.00 8.22
C LEU A 12 -5.02 -0.52 8.41
N ILE A 13 -5.50 -0.93 9.58
CA ILE A 13 -5.67 -2.35 9.93
C ILE A 13 -6.71 -2.98 9.01
N SER A 14 -7.83 -2.32 8.76
CA SER A 14 -8.86 -2.81 7.83
C SER A 14 -8.28 -3.04 6.44
N GLY A 15 -7.54 -2.08 5.87
CA GLY A 15 -6.95 -2.23 4.54
C GLY A 15 -5.94 -3.38 4.48
N ILE A 16 -5.03 -3.47 5.45
CA ILE A 16 -4.02 -4.55 5.50
C ILE A 16 -4.69 -5.91 5.68
N SER A 17 -5.63 -6.03 6.62
CA SER A 17 -6.32 -7.30 6.88
C SER A 17 -7.12 -7.75 5.66
N THR A 18 -7.86 -6.86 5.00
CA THR A 18 -8.58 -7.20 3.76
C THR A 18 -7.62 -7.64 2.66
N TYR A 19 -6.48 -6.96 2.50
CA TYR A 19 -5.47 -7.34 1.51
C TYR A 19 -4.88 -8.73 1.79
N VAL A 20 -4.49 -9.01 3.04
CA VAL A 20 -3.86 -10.28 3.45
C VAL A 20 -4.85 -11.44 3.42
N ILE A 21 -6.07 -11.24 3.93
CA ILE A 21 -7.12 -12.27 3.94
C ILE A 21 -7.55 -12.59 2.50
N GLY A 22 -7.76 -11.57 1.66
CA GLY A 22 -8.04 -11.76 0.24
C GLY A 22 -6.94 -12.58 -0.44
N LEU A 23 -5.67 -12.24 -0.15
CA LEU A 23 -4.50 -12.94 -0.69
C LEU A 23 -4.41 -14.39 -0.24
N TRP A 24 -4.84 -14.66 0.99
CA TRP A 24 -4.86 -16.01 1.51
C TRP A 24 -5.87 -16.89 0.77
N MET A 25 -7.02 -16.34 0.41
CA MET A 25 -8.11 -17.07 -0.25
C MET A 25 -7.93 -17.20 -1.76
N ALA A 26 -7.46 -16.16 -2.45
CA ALA A 26 -7.54 -16.11 -3.91
C ALA A 26 -6.37 -16.83 -4.63
N CYS A 27 -5.16 -16.78 -4.06
CA CYS A 27 -3.96 -17.30 -4.73
C CYS A 27 -3.47 -18.60 -4.07
N PRO A 28 -3.46 -19.76 -4.74
CA PRO A 28 -2.92 -21.00 -4.14
C PRO A 28 -1.39 -21.02 -4.08
N SER A 29 -0.70 -20.34 -5.00
CA SER A 29 0.76 -20.32 -5.08
C SER A 29 1.39 -19.40 -4.02
N LEU A 30 2.37 -19.91 -3.27
CA LEU A 30 3.11 -19.11 -2.27
C LEU A 30 3.91 -17.96 -2.92
N SER A 31 4.48 -18.20 -4.11
CA SER A 31 5.22 -17.18 -4.88
C SER A 31 4.31 -15.99 -5.26
N GLY A 32 3.09 -16.25 -5.73
CA GLY A 32 2.11 -15.19 -6.03
C GLY A 32 1.71 -14.40 -4.79
N LYS A 33 1.55 -15.06 -3.63
CA LYS A 33 1.31 -14.35 -2.35
C LYS A 33 2.49 -13.43 -2.00
N GLY A 34 3.72 -13.92 -2.13
CA GLY A 34 4.93 -13.12 -1.89
C GLY A 34 4.99 -11.88 -2.79
N TYR A 35 4.61 -12.00 -4.05
CA TYR A 35 4.57 -10.90 -5.01
C TYR A 35 3.65 -9.76 -4.56
N PHE A 36 2.37 -10.06 -4.29
CA PHE A 36 1.40 -9.05 -3.87
C PHE A 36 1.73 -8.47 -2.48
N LEU A 37 2.26 -9.29 -1.57
CA LEU A 37 2.66 -8.82 -0.24
C LEU A 37 3.87 -7.88 -0.32
N SER A 38 4.84 -8.16 -1.21
CA SER A 38 5.95 -7.26 -1.48
C SER A 38 5.46 -5.91 -2.01
N ILE A 39 4.47 -5.88 -2.90
CA ILE A 39 3.90 -4.62 -3.40
C ILE A 39 3.31 -3.78 -2.27
N LEU A 40 2.52 -4.40 -1.37
CA LEU A 40 1.95 -3.71 -0.21
C LEU A 40 3.06 -3.11 0.67
N VAL A 41 4.09 -3.89 1.00
CA VAL A 41 5.20 -3.45 1.84
C VAL A 41 6.00 -2.34 1.16
N THR A 42 6.34 -2.47 -0.13
CA THR A 42 7.09 -1.44 -0.87
C THR A 42 6.30 -0.14 -0.98
N ALA A 43 4.99 -0.20 -1.25
CA ALA A 43 4.14 0.97 -1.31
C ALA A 43 4.07 1.71 0.03
N MET A 44 3.94 0.97 1.15
CA MET A 44 3.96 1.54 2.49
C MET A 44 5.34 2.14 2.83
N PHE A 45 6.42 1.47 2.47
CA PHE A 45 7.79 1.94 2.73
C PHE A 45 8.11 3.23 1.98
N VAL A 46 7.82 3.30 0.68
CA VAL A 46 8.01 4.52 -0.12
C VAL A 46 7.19 5.67 0.44
N THR A 47 5.94 5.40 0.82
CA THR A 47 5.06 6.40 1.44
C THR A 47 5.63 6.91 2.76
N TYR A 48 6.14 6.01 3.62
CA TYR A 48 6.76 6.37 4.90
C TYR A 48 7.97 7.28 4.71
N VAL A 49 8.89 6.86 3.84
CA VAL A 49 10.14 7.58 3.58
C VAL A 49 9.84 8.97 3.01
N TYR A 50 8.91 9.07 2.05
CA TYR A 50 8.45 10.35 1.51
C TYR A 50 7.85 11.25 2.61
N LEU A 51 6.94 10.72 3.44
CA LEU A 51 6.28 11.51 4.49
C LEU A 51 7.27 11.97 5.57
N ARG A 52 8.23 11.12 5.92
CA ARG A 52 9.26 11.44 6.92
C ARG A 52 10.12 12.62 6.49
N GLU A 53 10.61 12.61 5.25
CA GLU A 53 11.40 13.73 4.73
C GLU A 53 10.54 14.98 4.51
N ALA A 54 9.28 14.81 4.09
CA ALA A 54 8.31 15.92 4.00
C ALA A 54 8.07 16.60 5.35
N MET A 55 7.96 15.84 6.44
CA MET A 55 7.78 16.37 7.79
C MET A 55 9.06 17.02 8.35
N ARG A 56 10.23 16.66 7.82
CA ARG A 56 11.51 17.28 8.17
C ARG A 56 11.84 18.51 7.31
N GLU A 57 10.99 18.84 6.34
CA GLU A 57 11.25 19.87 5.34
C GLU A 57 12.56 19.63 4.56
N GLN A 58 13.00 18.37 4.43
CA GLN A 58 14.21 17.95 3.72
C GLN A 58 13.89 17.37 2.33
N LEU A 59 12.87 17.91 1.65
CA LEU A 59 12.48 17.43 0.33
C LEU A 59 13.36 18.04 -0.76
N ASP A 60 14.34 17.25 -1.21
CA ASP A 60 15.10 17.54 -2.43
C ASP A 60 14.36 17.03 -3.68
N ASP A 61 14.41 17.78 -4.79
CA ASP A 61 13.78 17.38 -6.07
C ASP A 61 14.24 15.98 -6.54
N ARG A 62 15.51 15.67 -6.35
CA ARG A 62 16.07 14.35 -6.70
C ARG A 62 15.48 13.22 -5.85
N PHE A 63 15.24 13.49 -4.57
CA PHE A 63 14.63 12.53 -3.66
C PHE A 63 13.16 12.31 -4.01
N VAL A 64 12.40 13.39 -4.24
CA VAL A 64 11.00 13.32 -4.68
C VAL A 64 10.88 12.53 -5.99
N SER A 65 11.73 12.82 -6.97
CA SER A 65 11.79 12.09 -8.25
C SER A 65 12.06 10.60 -8.04
N THR A 66 12.98 10.25 -7.13
CA THR A 66 13.30 8.84 -6.81
C THR A 66 12.09 8.14 -6.16
N CYS A 67 11.45 8.76 -5.16
CA CYS A 67 10.24 8.23 -4.55
C CYS A 67 9.12 8.03 -5.57
N GLN A 68 8.92 9.00 -6.48
CA GLN A 68 7.93 8.92 -7.55
C GLN A 68 8.23 7.76 -8.51
N MET A 69 9.50 7.57 -8.91
CA MET A 69 9.88 6.44 -9.76
C MET A 69 9.59 5.10 -9.07
N VAL A 70 9.97 4.92 -7.80
CA VAL A 70 9.68 3.66 -7.08
C VAL A 70 8.18 3.45 -6.91
N ALA A 71 7.41 4.51 -6.66
CA ALA A 71 5.95 4.43 -6.59
C ALA A 71 5.34 4.00 -7.94
N LEU A 72 5.80 4.56 -9.05
CA LEU A 72 5.35 4.20 -10.40
C LEU A 72 5.71 2.75 -10.76
N ILE A 73 6.93 2.29 -10.43
CA ILE A 73 7.34 0.91 -10.65
C ILE A 73 6.48 -0.04 -9.82
N THR A 74 6.24 0.30 -8.55
CA THR A 74 5.40 -0.50 -7.64
C THR A 74 3.96 -0.59 -8.16
N LEU A 75 3.39 0.51 -8.65
CA LEU A 75 2.08 0.54 -9.26
C LEU A 75 2.03 -0.25 -10.57
N GLY A 76 3.08 -0.16 -11.40
CA GLY A 76 3.22 -0.94 -12.63
C GLY A 76 3.26 -2.43 -12.35
N LEU A 77 4.06 -2.87 -11.37
CA LEU A 77 4.08 -4.25 -10.91
C LEU A 77 2.70 -4.68 -10.39
N PHE A 78 2.03 -3.83 -9.61
CA PHE A 78 0.67 -4.15 -9.15
C PHE A 78 -0.31 -4.40 -10.29
N LEU A 79 -0.30 -3.55 -11.32
CA LEU A 79 -1.14 -3.72 -12.51
C LEU A 79 -0.79 -5.02 -13.26
N VAL A 80 0.49 -5.30 -13.48
CA VAL A 80 0.95 -6.54 -14.12
C VAL A 80 0.50 -7.75 -13.32
N GLY A 81 0.64 -7.72 -11.99
CA GLY A 81 0.17 -8.77 -11.09
C GLY A 81 -1.32 -9.01 -11.19
N ILE A 82 -2.13 -7.95 -11.12
CA ILE A 82 -3.60 -8.04 -11.23
C ILE A 82 -4.04 -8.64 -12.56
N ILE A 83 -3.38 -8.28 -13.66
CA ILE A 83 -3.74 -8.76 -15.00
C ILE A 83 -3.39 -10.25 -15.16
N ASN A 84 -2.20 -10.66 -14.68
CA ASN A 84 -1.66 -12.00 -14.90
C ASN A 84 -2.07 -13.04 -13.86
N ALA A 85 -2.44 -12.62 -12.65
CA ALA A 85 -2.81 -13.56 -11.61
C ALA A 85 -4.20 -14.19 -11.90
N PRO A 86 -4.42 -15.45 -11.48
CA PRO A 86 -5.69 -16.16 -11.62
C PRO A 86 -6.73 -15.66 -10.60
N LEU A 87 -6.98 -14.35 -10.62
CA LEU A 87 -7.91 -13.62 -9.77
C LEU A 87 -9.19 -13.34 -10.55
N SER A 88 -10.35 -13.53 -9.91
CA SER A 88 -11.63 -13.07 -10.46
C SER A 88 -11.69 -11.54 -10.55
N LEU A 89 -12.55 -11.00 -11.42
CA LEU A 89 -12.69 -9.54 -11.60
C LEU A 89 -13.03 -8.81 -10.29
N SER A 90 -13.90 -9.41 -9.47
CA SER A 90 -14.28 -8.87 -8.15
C SER A 90 -13.10 -8.83 -7.19
N GLU A 91 -12.30 -9.90 -7.14
CA GLU A 91 -11.12 -9.96 -6.28
C GLU A 91 -10.08 -8.90 -6.68
N ARG A 92 -9.83 -8.75 -8.00
CA ARG A 92 -8.92 -7.72 -8.53
C ARG A 92 -9.28 -6.32 -8.02
N ALA A 93 -10.58 -5.98 -8.06
CA ALA A 93 -11.07 -4.70 -7.55
C ALA A 93 -10.87 -4.58 -6.02
N VAL A 94 -11.13 -5.65 -5.27
CA VAL A 94 -10.91 -5.69 -3.82
C VAL A 94 -9.44 -5.42 -3.46
N TYR A 95 -8.47 -5.98 -4.19
CA TYR A 95 -7.04 -5.69 -3.93
C TYR A 95 -6.68 -4.24 -4.18
N LEU A 96 -7.17 -3.65 -5.28
CA LEU A 96 -6.93 -2.24 -5.59
C LEU A 96 -7.48 -1.36 -4.46
N VAL A 97 -8.72 -1.61 -4.04
CA VAL A 97 -9.36 -0.86 -2.95
C VAL A 97 -8.62 -1.07 -1.63
N ALA A 98 -8.25 -2.30 -1.29
CA ALA A 98 -7.53 -2.60 -0.05
C ALA A 98 -6.14 -1.95 0.00
N LEU A 99 -5.42 -1.91 -1.14
CA LEU A 99 -4.16 -1.19 -1.26
C LEU A 99 -4.35 0.33 -1.07
N CYS A 100 -5.37 0.92 -1.69
CA CYS A 100 -5.67 2.35 -1.51
C CYS A 100 -6.07 2.67 -0.07
N VAL A 101 -6.93 1.87 0.55
CA VAL A 101 -7.40 2.06 1.94
C VAL A 101 -6.24 1.93 2.93
N SER A 102 -5.37 0.93 2.75
CA SER A 102 -4.19 0.76 3.61
C SER A 102 -3.23 1.94 3.50
N LEU A 103 -2.91 2.42 2.28
CA LEU A 103 -2.06 3.61 2.10
C LEU A 103 -2.69 4.87 2.69
N GLN A 104 -3.99 5.06 2.49
CA GLN A 104 -4.73 6.18 3.07
C GLN A 104 -4.78 6.16 4.60
N GLY A 105 -4.96 4.98 5.21
CA GLY A 105 -4.86 4.79 6.64
C GLY A 105 -3.45 5.09 7.13
N PHE A 106 -2.45 4.60 6.41
CA PHE A 106 -1.04 4.76 6.75
C PHE A 106 -0.61 6.23 6.75
N VAL A 107 -0.93 7.00 5.70
CA VAL A 107 -0.64 8.44 5.63
C VAL A 107 -1.26 9.19 6.81
N ARG A 108 -2.51 8.87 7.18
CA ARG A 108 -3.18 9.51 8.32
C ARG A 108 -2.52 9.14 9.64
N VAL A 109 -2.16 7.87 9.85
CA VAL A 109 -1.46 7.41 11.07
C VAL A 109 -0.12 8.12 11.22
N VAL A 110 0.66 8.24 10.14
CA VAL A 110 1.97 8.90 10.20
C VAL A 110 1.83 10.41 10.43
N ARG A 111 0.86 11.10 9.79
CA ARG A 111 0.65 12.55 10.00
C ARG A 111 0.12 12.94 11.39
N VAL A 112 -0.56 12.02 12.07
CA VAL A 112 -1.11 12.29 13.42
C VAL A 112 -0.03 12.21 14.50
N LYS A 113 1.16 11.72 14.16
CA LYS A 113 2.29 11.54 15.06
C LYS A 113 3.37 12.58 14.79
#